data_AF-Q8LK81-F1
#
_entry.id   AF-Q8LK81-F1
#
_cell.length_a   1.000
_cell.length_b   1.000
_cell.length_c   1.000
_cell.angle_alpha   90.00
_cell.angle_beta   90.00
_cell.angle_gamma   90.00
#
_symmetry.space_group_name_H-M   'P 1'
#
loop_
_entity.id
_entity.type
_entity.pdbx_description
1 polymer ?
#
loop_
_entity_poly.entity_id
_entity_poly.type
_entity_poly.pdbx_seq_one_letter_code
_entity_poly.pdbx_strand_id
1 'polypeptide(L)'
;PAGLFFRHAGHRGKVVDFHWNSIDPWTLVSVSDDCSSSAGGGTLQIWRIIDLLYRPEEEVLAELDKFRSHVAACSPTPTKDVNHSA
;
A
#
# COMPACT_ATOMS: atom_id res chain seq x y z
N PRO A 1 -8.31 3.97 -20.85
CA PRO A 1 -9.11 3.17 -21.79
C PRO A 1 -10.53 3.01 -21.27
N ALA A 2 -11.52 2.84 -22.14
CA ALA A 2 -12.86 2.45 -21.70
C ALA A 2 -12.77 1.14 -20.91
N GLY A 3 -13.41 1.07 -19.74
CA GLY A 3 -13.35 -0.10 -18.85
C GLY A 3 -12.08 -0.22 -17.98
N LEU A 4 -11.13 0.72 -18.07
CA LEU A 4 -10.01 0.77 -17.12
C LEU A 4 -10.52 1.26 -15.76
N PHE A 5 -10.56 0.37 -14.79
CA PHE A 5 -11.00 0.68 -13.43
C PHE A 5 -9.88 1.27 -12.56
N PHE A 6 -8.70 0.64 -12.54
CA PHE A 6 -7.57 1.05 -11.71
C PHE A 6 -6.24 0.77 -12.40
N ARG A 7 -5.21 1.57 -12.08
CA ARG A 7 -3.83 1.35 -12.54
C ARG A 7 -2.85 1.54 -11.38
N HIS A 8 -2.21 0.46 -10.96
CA HIS A 8 -1.09 0.50 -10.02
C HIS A 8 0.19 0.93 -10.75
N ALA A 9 0.91 1.91 -10.19
CA ALA A 9 2.15 2.44 -10.76
C ALA A 9 3.29 2.47 -9.73
N GLY A 10 3.30 1.51 -8.79
CA GLY A 10 4.30 1.45 -7.71
C GLY A 10 5.62 0.78 -8.09
N HIS A 11 5.63 -0.10 -9.10
CA HIS A 11 6.86 -0.78 -9.53
C HIS A 11 7.74 0.13 -10.40
N ARG A 12 9.05 0.06 -10.19
CA ARG A 12 10.06 0.76 -11.00
C ARG A 12 10.47 0.01 -12.27
N GLY A 13 10.21 -1.30 -12.29
CA GLY A 13 10.55 -2.20 -13.38
C GLY A 13 9.32 -2.91 -13.94
N LYS A 14 9.56 -3.83 -14.89
CA LYS A 14 8.52 -4.65 -15.50
C LYS A 14 7.92 -5.57 -14.44
N VAL A 15 6.60 -5.52 -14.24
CA VAL A 15 5.89 -6.52 -13.45
C VAL A 15 5.96 -7.86 -14.19
N VAL A 16 6.44 -8.89 -13.51
CA VAL A 16 6.66 -10.22 -14.09
C VAL A 16 5.59 -11.23 -13.66
N ASP A 17 4.98 -11.06 -12.49
CA ASP A 17 3.88 -11.89 -12.00
C ASP A 17 3.02 -11.12 -10.98
N PHE A 18 1.79 -11.57 -10.79
CA PHE A 18 0.86 -11.04 -9.78
C PHE A 18 -0.13 -12.10 -9.32
N HIS A 19 -0.59 -11.98 -8.07
CA HIS A 19 -1.55 -12.91 -7.49
C HIS A 19 -2.62 -12.16 -6.68
N TRP A 20 -3.87 -12.61 -6.82
CA TRP A 20 -5.01 -12.11 -6.06
C TRP A 20 -5.06 -12.78 -4.69
N ASN A 21 -5.21 -11.99 -3.63
CA ASN A 21 -5.48 -12.56 -2.32
C ASN A 21 -6.92 -13.13 -2.31
N SER A 22 -7.08 -14.42 -2.02
CA SER A 22 -8.39 -15.08 -1.92
C SER A 22 -9.10 -14.85 -0.60
N ILE A 23 -8.37 -14.39 0.43
CA ILE A 23 -8.88 -14.16 1.77
C ILE A 23 -9.34 -12.71 1.93
N ASP A 24 -8.58 -11.77 1.34
CA ASP A 24 -8.87 -10.35 1.46
C ASP A 24 -9.18 -9.72 0.09
N PRO A 25 -10.45 -9.37 -0.19
CA PRO A 25 -10.86 -8.78 -1.44
C PRO A 25 -10.07 -7.52 -1.79
N TRP A 26 -9.86 -7.27 -3.08
CA TRP A 26 -9.18 -6.07 -3.60
C TRP A 26 -7.70 -5.91 -3.19
N THR A 27 -7.13 -6.93 -2.55
CA THR A 27 -5.72 -7.03 -2.20
C THR A 27 -4.98 -7.93 -3.19
N LEU A 28 -3.84 -7.43 -3.69
CA LEU A 28 -2.98 -8.13 -4.64
C LEU A 28 -1.54 -8.10 -4.15
N VAL A 29 -0.78 -9.09 -4.61
CA VAL A 29 0.68 -9.06 -4.60
C VAL A 29 1.18 -9.01 -6.04
N SER A 30 2.21 -8.23 -6.30
CA SER A 30 2.90 -8.18 -7.59
C SER A 30 4.41 -8.17 -7.40
N VAL A 31 5.11 -8.83 -8.32
CA VAL A 31 6.57 -8.88 -8.35
C VAL A 31 7.08 -8.25 -9.64
N SER A 32 8.15 -7.48 -9.55
CA SER A 32 8.86 -6.93 -10.70
C SER A 32 10.29 -7.42 -10.75
N ASP A 33 10.86 -7.40 -11.95
CA ASP A 33 12.31 -7.52 -12.15
C ASP A 33 12.90 -6.11 -12.36
N ASP A 34 13.64 -5.59 -11.37
CA ASP A 34 14.37 -4.32 -11.45
C ASP A 34 15.83 -4.56 -11.81
N CYS A 35 16.04 -5.15 -12.99
CA CYS A 35 17.36 -5.52 -13.51
C CYS A 35 18.24 -4.32 -13.99
N SER A 36 17.95 -3.08 -13.59
CA SER A 36 18.70 -1.90 -14.07
C SER A 36 20.01 -1.62 -13.33
N SER A 37 20.30 -2.34 -12.24
CA SER A 37 21.56 -2.22 -11.49
C SER A 37 22.16 -3.60 -11.30
N SER A 38 23.49 -3.69 -11.45
CA SER A 38 24.32 -4.90 -11.32
C SER A 38 24.25 -5.62 -9.96
N ALA A 39 23.33 -5.20 -9.08
CA ALA A 39 23.10 -5.74 -7.76
C ALA A 39 22.05 -6.85 -7.73
N GLY A 40 21.21 -7.00 -8.77
CA GLY A 40 20.16 -8.03 -8.82
C GLY A 40 19.10 -7.80 -7.74
N GLY A 41 17.88 -7.49 -8.14
CA GLY A 41 16.76 -7.37 -7.21
C GLY A 41 15.47 -7.32 -7.98
N GLY A 42 14.47 -8.03 -7.46
CA GLY A 42 13.08 -7.86 -7.84
C GLY A 42 12.32 -7.25 -6.67
N THR A 43 11.49 -6.23 -6.89
CA THR A 43 10.58 -5.73 -5.84
C THR A 43 9.32 -6.59 -5.75
N LEU A 44 8.93 -6.95 -4.53
CA LEU A 44 7.61 -7.48 -4.20
C LEU A 44 6.79 -6.38 -3.55
N GLN A 45 5.58 -6.14 -4.06
CA GLN A 45 4.66 -5.15 -3.51
C GLN A 45 3.32 -5.82 -3.19
N ILE A 46 2.81 -5.59 -1.97
CA ILE A 46 1.44 -5.93 -1.59
C ILE A 46 0.67 -4.64 -1.51
N TRP A 47 -0.46 -4.56 -2.22
CA TRP A 47 -1.27 -3.36 -2.30
C TRP A 47 -2.74 -3.72 -2.35
N ARG A 48 -3.56 -2.80 -1.85
CA ARG A 48 -5.01 -2.92 -1.85
C ARG A 48 -5.62 -1.71 -2.52
N ILE A 49 -6.61 -1.94 -3.37
CA ILE A 49 -7.39 -0.85 -3.97
C ILE A 49 -8.25 -0.22 -2.87
N ILE A 50 -8.20 1.11 -2.74
CA ILE A 50 -8.96 1.81 -1.71
C ILE A 50 -10.47 1.62 -1.92
N ASP A 51 -11.17 1.29 -0.84
CA ASP A 51 -12.61 1.01 -0.83
C ASP A 51 -13.45 2.13 -1.45
N LEU A 52 -13.01 3.39 -1.35
CA LEU A 52 -13.65 4.57 -1.96
C LEU A 52 -13.79 4.50 -3.48
N LEU A 53 -13.02 3.64 -4.16
CA LEU A 53 -13.11 3.50 -5.62
C LEU A 53 -14.25 2.58 -6.07
N TYR A 54 -14.71 1.64 -5.23
CA TYR A 54 -15.71 0.63 -5.62
C TYR A 54 -16.91 0.50 -4.68
N ARG A 55 -16.90 1.16 -3.52
CA ARG A 55 -18.01 1.18 -2.56
C ARG A 55 -18.61 2.58 -2.42
N PRO A 56 -19.86 2.70 -1.94
CA PRO A 56 -20.44 3.99 -1.60
C PRO A 56 -19.59 4.74 -0.57
N GLU A 57 -19.29 6.01 -0.84
CA GLU A 57 -18.44 6.85 0.00
C GLU A 57 -18.93 6.91 1.47
N GLU A 58 -20.23 7.08 1.67
CA GLU A 58 -20.84 7.18 3.01
C GLU A 58 -20.59 5.92 3.86
N GLU A 59 -20.71 4.73 3.27
CA GLU A 59 -20.46 3.46 3.97
C GLU A 59 -18.98 3.33 4.36
N VAL A 60 -18.08 3.68 3.44
CA VAL A 60 -16.64 3.60 3.67
C VAL A 60 -16.21 4.59 4.76
N LEU A 61 -16.70 5.82 4.71
CA LEU A 61 -16.40 6.84 5.73
C LEU A 61 -16.94 6.44 7.11
N ALA A 62 -18.17 5.91 7.19
CA ALA A 62 -18.76 5.42 8.43
C ALA A 62 -17.97 4.22 9.02
N GLU A 63 -17.38 3.38 8.18
CA GLU A 63 -16.51 2.29 8.60
C GLU A 63 -15.15 2.81 9.11
N LEU A 64 -14.51 3.73 8.37
CA LEU A 64 -13.22 4.32 8.74
C LEU A 64 -13.29 5.11 10.05
N ASP A 65 -14.40 5.79 10.34
CA ASP A 65 -14.57 6.58 11.56
C ASP A 65 -14.46 5.71 12.83
N LYS A 66 -14.81 4.41 12.75
CA LYS A 66 -14.65 3.44 13.85
C LYS A 66 -13.19 3.29 14.30
N PHE A 67 -12.24 3.51 13.39
CA PHE A 67 -10.81 3.35 13.65
C PHE A 67 -10.09 4.68 13.93
N ARG A 68 -10.77 5.81 13.74
CA ARG A 68 -10.19 7.16 13.82
C ARG A 68 -9.44 7.42 15.12
N SER A 69 -10.04 7.07 16.26
CA SER A 69 -9.43 7.24 17.58
C SER A 69 -8.15 6.41 17.75
N HIS A 70 -8.13 5.20 17.21
CA HIS A 70 -6.97 4.32 17.27
C HIS A 70 -5.82 4.85 16.39
N VAL A 71 -6.12 5.21 15.14
CA VAL A 71 -5.12 5.77 14.22
C VAL A 71 -4.48 7.04 14.78
N ALA A 72 -5.28 7.92 15.40
CA ALA A 72 -4.77 9.12 16.06
C ALA A 72 -3.79 8.81 17.21
N ALA A 73 -4.01 7.72 17.95
CA ALA A 73 -3.14 7.29 19.04
C ALA A 73 -1.83 6.64 18.57
N CYS A 74 -1.77 6.14 17.34
CA CYS A 74 -0.55 5.56 16.75
C CYS A 74 0.48 6.60 16.29
N SER A 75 0.23 7.89 16.51
CA SER A 75 1.18 8.97 16.23
C SER A 75 2.49 8.72 16.98
N PRO A 76 3.65 8.70 16.31
CA PRO A 76 4.92 8.49 17.00
C PRO A 76 5.11 9.59 18.05
N THR A 77 5.34 9.19 19.29
CA THR A 77 5.74 10.11 20.36
C THR A 77 7.06 10.76 19.95
N PRO A 78 7.21 12.10 20.04
CA PRO A 78 8.48 12.74 19.74
C PRO A 78 9.57 12.11 20.60
N THR A 79 10.52 11.41 19.98
CA THR A 79 11.71 10.92 20.66
C THR A 79 12.47 12.15 21.16
N LYS A 80 12.64 12.27 22.49
CA LYS A 80 13.60 13.23 23.04
C LYS A 80 14.96 12.80 22.55
N ASP A 81 15.57 13.58 21.67
CA ASP A 81 16.95 13.39 21.24
C ASP A 81 17.84 13.30 22.48
N VAL A 82 18.32 12.10 22.79
CA VAL A 82 19.35 11.93 23.81
C VAL A 82 20.64 12.41 23.16
N ASN A 83 20.98 13.66 23.43
CA ASN A 83 22.29 14.23 23.11
C ASN A 83 23.38 13.39 23.78
N HIS A 84 23.95 12.45 23.05
CA HIS A 84 25.24 11.88 23.39
C HIS A 84 26.30 12.88 22.90
N SER A 85 26.67 13.81 23.78
CA SER A 85 27.94 14.53 23.63
C SER A 85 29.08 13.51 23.69
N ALA A 86 29.87 13.48 22.63
CA ALA A 86 31.19 12.86 22.61
C ALA A 86 32.19 13.73 23.39
#